data_AF-A0A401X5N3-F1
#
_entry.id   AF-A0A401X5N3-F1
#
_cell.length_a   1.000
_cell.length_b   1.000
_cell.length_c   1.000
_cell.angle_alpha   90.00
_cell.angle_beta   90.00
_cell.angle_gamma   90.00
#
_symmetry.space_group_name_H-M   'P 1'
#
loop_
_entity.id
_entity.type
_entity.pdbx_description
1 polymer ?
#
loop_
_entity_poly.entity_id
_entity_poly.type
_entity_poly.pdbx_seq_one_letter_code
_entity_poly.pdbx_strand_id
1 'polypeptide(L)'
;MISFAIDAGINLKAPFKGRDNDTVGLGWGIGRASSGQRRYDRNSGAPVQGNENHLELTYQAQVMPWWVMQPDFQYVWHPSGGVTDWTGNRLVGNEAIFGLHSNITF
;
A
#
# COMPACT_ATOMS: atom_id res chain seq x y z
N MET A 1 -2.72 7.04 -17.07
CA MET A 1 -3.95 6.21 -17.00
C MET A 1 -3.59 4.79 -16.57
N ILE A 2 -4.32 4.22 -15.61
CA ILE A 2 -4.17 2.83 -15.13
C ILE A 2 -4.99 1.92 -16.05
N SER A 3 -4.40 0.83 -16.57
CA SER A 3 -5.14 -0.15 -17.40
C SER A 3 -5.80 -1.23 -16.58
N PHE A 4 -5.23 -1.56 -15.41
CA PHE A 4 -5.69 -2.68 -14.60
C PHE A 4 -5.24 -2.49 -13.16
N ALA A 5 -6.16 -2.76 -12.23
CA ALA A 5 -5.90 -2.85 -10.81
C ALA A 5 -6.58 -4.12 -10.29
N ILE A 6 -5.85 -4.95 -9.53
CA ILE A 6 -6.44 -5.99 -8.69
C ILE A 6 -6.05 -5.66 -7.27
N ASP A 7 -7.03 -5.72 -6.38
CA ASP A 7 -6.82 -5.70 -4.94
C ASP A 7 -7.42 -6.96 -4.33
N ALA A 8 -6.70 -7.56 -3.39
CA ALA A 8 -7.13 -8.71 -2.63
C ALA A 8 -6.75 -8.51 -1.16
N GLY A 9 -7.58 -8.97 -0.23
CA GLY A 9 -7.28 -8.82 1.19
C GLY A 9 -8.02 -9.82 2.05
N ILE A 10 -7.46 -10.08 3.23
CA ILE A 10 -8.04 -10.92 4.27
C ILE A 10 -8.04 -10.16 5.58
N ASN A 11 -9.10 -10.34 6.37
CA ASN A 11 -9.19 -9.84 7.73
C ASN A 11 -9.47 -11.01 8.67
N LEU A 12 -8.63 -11.16 9.69
CA LEU A 12 -8.76 -12.17 10.72
C LEU A 12 -9.15 -11.52 12.05
N LYS A 13 -10.35 -11.82 12.53
CA LYS A 13 -10.84 -11.39 13.84
C LYS A 13 -10.38 -12.35 14.94
N ALA A 14 -10.10 -11.82 16.12
CA ALA A 14 -9.65 -12.57 17.29
C ALA A 14 -8.43 -13.47 17.01
N PRO A 15 -7.32 -12.93 16.48
CA PRO A 15 -6.15 -13.72 16.08
C PRO A 15 -5.43 -14.38 17.28
N PHE A 16 -5.60 -13.86 18.49
CA PHE A 16 -4.93 -14.34 19.70
C PHE A 16 -5.92 -14.58 20.84
N LYS A 17 -5.63 -15.60 21.66
CA LYS A 17 -6.43 -15.92 22.86
C LYS A 17 -6.42 -14.75 23.85
N GLY A 18 -7.59 -14.29 24.27
CA GLY A 18 -7.73 -13.13 25.16
C GLY A 18 -7.70 -11.78 24.46
N ARG A 19 -7.67 -11.76 23.12
CA ARG A 19 -7.76 -10.56 22.28
C ARG A 19 -8.93 -10.68 21.30
N ASP A 20 -10.11 -10.99 21.84
CA ASP A 20 -11.29 -11.37 21.06
C ASP A 20 -11.85 -10.21 20.19
N ASN A 21 -11.44 -8.99 20.49
CA ASN A 21 -11.85 -7.78 19.77
C ASN A 21 -10.78 -7.24 18.82
N ASP A 22 -9.62 -7.91 18.74
CA ASP A 22 -8.56 -7.48 17.83
C ASP A 22 -8.79 -8.02 16.42
N THR A 23 -8.28 -7.31 15.42
CA THR A 23 -8.37 -7.73 14.01
C THR A 23 -7.04 -7.51 13.31
N VAL A 24 -6.52 -8.53 12.63
CA VAL A 24 -5.39 -8.40 11.71
C VAL A 24 -5.95 -8.29 10.29
N GLY A 25 -5.51 -7.29 9.54
CA GLY A 25 -5.77 -7.14 8.11
C GLY A 25 -4.49 -7.33 7.31
N LEU A 26 -4.59 -8.06 6.19
CA LEU A 26 -3.53 -8.13 5.19
C LEU A 26 -4.14 -7.88 3.82
N GLY A 27 -3.68 -6.83 3.16
CA GLY A 27 -4.09 -6.41 1.82
C GLY A 27 -2.92 -6.48 0.86
N TRP A 28 -3.21 -6.80 -0.39
CA TRP A 28 -2.25 -6.75 -1.48
C TRP A 28 -2.94 -6.21 -2.73
N GLY A 29 -2.27 -5.29 -3.42
CA GLY A 29 -2.76 -4.71 -4.65
C GLY A 29 -1.68 -4.63 -5.72
N ILE A 30 -2.10 -4.74 -6.97
CA ILE A 30 -1.26 -4.51 -8.15
C ILE A 30 -1.96 -3.57 -9.11
N GLY A 31 -1.32 -2.45 -9.40
CA GLY A 31 -1.70 -1.50 -10.44
C GLY A 31 -0.76 -1.58 -11.64
N ARG A 32 -1.30 -1.42 -12.85
CA ARG A 32 -0.48 -1.38 -14.07
C ARG A 32 -0.83 -0.17 -14.94
N ALA A 33 0.19 0.58 -15.34
CA ALA A 33 0.05 1.67 -16.30
C ALA A 33 -0.43 1.17 -17.68
N SER A 34 -1.29 1.95 -18.34
CA SER A 34 -1.90 1.55 -19.62
C SER A 34 -0.91 1.44 -20.76
N SER A 35 -1.20 0.55 -21.71
CA SER A 35 -0.35 0.34 -22.91
C SER A 35 -0.16 1.62 -23.72
N GLY A 36 -1.15 2.52 -23.73
CA GLY A 36 -1.07 3.85 -24.33
C GLY A 36 -0.08 4.77 -23.63
N GLN A 37 -0.10 4.83 -22.30
CA GLN A 37 0.86 5.60 -21.51
C GLN A 37 2.29 5.08 -21.74
N ARG A 38 2.47 3.75 -21.69
CA ARG A 38 3.78 3.11 -21.95
C ARG A 38 4.32 3.33 -23.36
N ARG A 39 3.44 3.61 -24.32
CA ARG A 39 3.82 3.93 -25.71
C ARG A 39 4.15 5.41 -25.85
N TYR A 40 3.40 6.28 -25.18
CA TYR A 40 3.72 7.70 -25.06
C TYR A 40 5.08 7.90 -24.41
N ASP A 41 5.33 7.28 -23.25
CA ASP A 41 6.61 7.37 -22.52
C ASP A 41 7.79 6.88 -23.38
N ARG A 42 7.60 5.78 -24.12
CA ARG A 42 8.61 5.30 -25.09
C ARG A 42 8.90 6.29 -26.20
N ASN A 43 7.85 6.93 -26.73
CA ASN A 43 7.99 7.87 -27.84
C ASN A 43 8.55 9.22 -27.39
N SER A 44 8.35 9.60 -26.12
CA SER A 44 8.86 10.84 -25.53
C SER A 44 10.26 10.69 -24.92
N GLY A 45 10.82 9.48 -24.88
CA GLY A 45 12.11 9.19 -24.25
C GLY A 45 12.06 9.17 -22.72
N ALA A 46 10.86 9.17 -22.13
CA ALA A 46 10.66 9.09 -20.70
C ALA A 46 10.75 7.63 -20.19
N PRO A 47 11.06 7.42 -18.90
CA PRO A 47 11.00 6.10 -18.28
C PRO A 47 9.62 5.46 -18.47
N VAL A 48 9.59 4.23 -18.97
CA VAL A 48 8.33 3.53 -19.25
C VAL A 48 7.72 3.05 -17.95
N GLN A 49 6.53 3.55 -17.61
CA GLN A 49 5.83 3.11 -16.41
C GLN A 49 5.56 1.58 -16.43
N GLY A 50 5.95 0.91 -15.36
CA GLY A 50 5.82 -0.53 -15.13
C GLY A 50 4.55 -0.92 -14.38
N ASN A 51 4.66 -2.00 -13.60
CA ASN A 51 3.65 -2.40 -12.63
C ASN A 51 4.03 -1.79 -11.28
N GLU A 52 3.03 -1.31 -10.55
CA GLU A 52 3.13 -0.89 -9.16
C GLU A 52 2.46 -1.96 -8.31
N ASN A 53 3.16 -2.50 -7.32
CA ASN A 53 2.58 -3.42 -6.36
C ASN A 53 2.58 -2.75 -5.00
N HIS A 54 1.57 -3.00 -4.18
CA HIS A 54 1.60 -2.63 -2.79
C HIS A 54 1.11 -3.78 -1.90
N LEU A 55 1.65 -3.84 -0.70
CA LEU A 55 1.23 -4.73 0.37
C LEU A 55 0.87 -3.85 1.56
N GLU A 56 -0.22 -4.17 2.23
CA GLU A 56 -0.68 -3.52 3.45
C GLU A 56 -0.84 -4.57 4.55
N LEU A 57 -0.36 -4.25 5.74
CA LEU A 57 -0.55 -5.02 6.97
C LEU A 57 -1.08 -4.06 8.03
N THR A 58 -2.25 -4.38 8.56
CA THR A 58 -2.90 -3.58 9.61
C THR A 58 -3.20 -4.45 10.82
N TYR A 59 -3.06 -3.90 12.02
CA TYR A 59 -3.46 -4.58 13.24
C TYR A 59 -4.28 -3.66 14.13
N GLN A 60 -5.57 -3.96 14.28
CA GLN A 60 -6.45 -3.27 15.21
C GLN A 60 -6.41 -3.95 16.57
N ALA A 61 -5.83 -3.27 17.55
CA ALA A 61 -5.80 -3.67 18.94
C ALA A 61 -6.81 -2.87 19.77
N GLN A 62 -7.79 -3.55 20.37
CA GLN A 62 -8.59 -2.91 21.43
C GLN A 62 -7.79 -3.00 22.74
N VAL A 63 -7.11 -1.90 23.09
CA VAL A 63 -6.29 -1.85 24.31
C VAL A 63 -7.18 -1.69 25.53
N MET A 64 -8.21 -0.85 25.43
CA MET A 64 -9.24 -0.65 26.47
C MET A 64 -10.62 -0.51 25.81
N PRO A 65 -11.74 -0.64 26.56
CA PRO A 65 -13.08 -0.43 26.02
C PRO A 65 -13.28 0.91 25.29
N TRP A 66 -12.55 1.94 25.73
CA TRP A 66 -12.59 3.30 25.22
C TRP A 66 -11.38 3.67 24.35
N TRP A 67 -10.48 2.72 24.07
CA TRP A 67 -9.24 2.98 23.33
C TRP A 67 -8.87 1.86 22.38
N VAL A 68 -8.79 2.21 21.10
CA VAL A 68 -8.33 1.34 20.02
C VAL A 68 -7.06 1.92 19.41
N MET A 69 -6.06 1.08 19.19
CA MET A 69 -4.85 1.39 18.44
C MET A 69 -4.78 0.55 17.17
N GLN A 70 -4.32 1.16 16.10
CA GLN A 70 -4.20 0.56 14.78
C GLN A 70 -2.87 0.95 14.14
N PRO A 71 -1.77 0.22 14.42
CA PRO A 71 -0.60 0.29 13.56
C PRO A 71 -0.94 -0.22 12.16
N ASP A 72 -0.44 0.50 11.16
CA ASP A 72 -0.50 0.14 9.76
C ASP A 72 0.91 0.17 9.16
N PHE A 73 1.15 -0.78 8.26
CA PHE A 73 2.37 -0.85 7.48
C PHE A 73 2.01 -1.06 6.03
N GLN A 74 2.51 -0.21 5.16
CA GLN A 74 2.36 -0.35 3.73
C GLN A 74 3.73 -0.38 3.07
N TYR A 75 3.89 -1.30 2.13
CA TYR A 75 5.10 -1.39 1.32
C TYR A 75 4.74 -1.33 -0.15
N VAL A 76 5.31 -0.38 -0.87
CA VAL A 76 5.05 -0.12 -2.28
C VAL A 76 6.30 -0.42 -3.10
N TRP A 77 6.17 -1.31 -4.07
CA TRP A 77 7.21 -1.59 -5.06
C TRP A 77 6.96 -0.78 -6.33
N HIS A 78 8.00 -0.08 -6.78
CA HIS A 78 7.97 0.77 -7.98
C HIS A 78 6.82 1.80 -7.99
N PRO A 79 6.84 2.78 -7.07
CA PRO A 79 5.82 3.83 -6.99
C PRO A 79 5.62 4.52 -8.34
N SER A 80 4.37 4.75 -8.73
CA SER A 80 3.98 5.36 -10.01
C SER A 80 4.53 4.61 -11.24
N GLY A 81 4.82 3.32 -11.11
CA GLY A 81 5.40 2.50 -12.17
C GLY A 81 6.88 2.78 -12.44
N GLY A 82 7.62 3.36 -11.49
CA GLY A 82 9.05 3.66 -11.66
C GLY A 82 9.27 4.96 -12.43
N VAL A 83 8.64 6.03 -11.98
CA VAL A 83 8.97 7.39 -12.44
C VAL A 83 10.38 7.78 -11.99
N THR A 84 10.99 8.75 -12.66
CA THR A 84 12.26 9.33 -12.23
C THR A 84 12.12 10.13 -10.94
N ASP A 85 13.09 9.97 -10.06
CA ASP A 85 13.31 10.81 -8.88
C ASP A 85 13.55 12.28 -9.28
N TRP A 86 13.49 13.22 -8.33
CA TRP A 86 13.63 14.68 -8.56
C TRP A 86 14.96 15.07 -9.24
N THR A 87 15.95 14.18 -9.19
CA THR A 87 17.26 14.32 -9.85
C THR A 87 17.24 13.95 -11.34
N GLY A 88 16.19 13.29 -11.84
CA GLY A 88 16.06 12.84 -13.23
C GLY A 88 16.97 11.67 -13.63
N ASN A 89 17.91 11.26 -12.76
CA ASN A 89 18.98 10.32 -13.09
C ASN A 89 18.73 8.87 -12.63
N ARG A 90 17.67 8.64 -11.86
CA ARG A 90 17.31 7.33 -11.31
C ARG A 90 15.81 7.19 -11.14
N LEU A 91 15.33 5.95 -11.11
CA LEU A 91 13.94 5.65 -10.79
C LEU A 91 13.71 5.82 -9.28
N VAL A 92 12.49 6.17 -8.90
CA VAL A 92 12.04 6.17 -7.50
C VAL A 92 12.16 4.73 -6.95
N GLY A 93 12.79 4.62 -5.78
CA GLY A 93 12.99 3.35 -5.09
C GLY A 93 11.69 2.80 -4.47
N ASN A 94 11.76 1.62 -3.88
CA ASN A 94 10.63 1.08 -3.12
C ASN A 94 10.36 1.95 -1.89
N GLU A 95 9.09 2.05 -1.50
CA GLU A 95 8.64 2.87 -0.38
C GLU A 95 8.07 1.99 0.73
N ALA A 96 8.46 2.30 1.97
CA ALA A 96 7.92 1.69 3.17
C ALA A 96 7.27 2.80 4.00
N ILE A 97 5.98 2.63 4.30
CA ILE A 97 5.15 3.57 5.02
C ILE A 97 4.71 2.88 6.31
N PHE A 98 4.90 3.59 7.42
CA PHE A 98 4.43 3.16 8.72
C PHE A 98 3.49 4.23 9.26
N GLY A 99 2.27 3.83 9.58
CA GLY A 99 1.27 4.68 10.20
C GLY A 99 0.81 4.11 11.54
N LEU A 100 0.18 5.00 12.30
CA LEU A 100 -0.47 4.64 13.55
C LEU A 100 -1.75 5.46 13.68
N HIS A 101 -2.87 4.78 13.69
CA HIS A 101 -4.17 5.35 14.00
C HIS A 101 -4.59 5.00 15.44
N SER A 102 -5.18 5.95 16.15
CA SER A 102 -5.67 5.75 17.51
C SER A 102 -7.05 6.39 17.66
N ASN A 103 -8.00 5.62 18.18
CA ASN A 103 -9.37 6.07 18.43
C ASN A 103 -9.64 6.03 19.95
N ILE A 104 -10.09 7.14 20.51
CA ILE A 104 -10.40 7.32 21.92
C ILE A 104 -11.82 7.89 22.04
N THR A 105 -12.67 7.25 22.83
CA THR A 105 -14.06 7.69 23.07
C THR A 105 -14.24 8.11 24.53
N PHE A 106 -14.95 9.22 24.76
CA PHE A 106 -15.22 9.81 26.08
C PHE A 106 -16.71 9.81 26.41
#